data_AF-A0A7W4NM32-F1
#
_entry.id   AF-A0A7W4NM32-F1
#
_cell.length_a   1.000
_cell.length_b   1.000
_cell.length_c   1.000
_cell.angle_alpha   90.00
_cell.angle_beta   90.00
_cell.angle_gamma   90.00
#
_symmetry.space_group_name_H-M   'P 1'
#
loop_
_entity.id
_entity.type
_entity.pdbx_description
1 polymer ?
#
loop_
_entity_poly.entity_id
_entity_poly.type
_entity_poly.pdbx_seq_one_letter_code
_entity_poly.pdbx_strand_id
1 'polypeptide(L)'
;MEGGLVEIGADGRIVAVRAAGHAAHREMARRAAEAGRLVTLDGLLIPGLVDLHVHAPQYPQLGKGLDQPLEAWLQRYTFPLEARYADRMFARRVYRRLVADLLAGGTTTALYFASRHVEATCELADACIAFRQRALVGRVVMDNPGQCPDFYRDGSVAEGVAATRAVAAHIAAHPANDGWVRPVITPRFLPSCTDDMLRALGHLAGECGCHVQTHCAESDWARDYGQARFGRSDVETLDRFGLLTRHTVLAHGNFITGSDMALLARRGGAVAHCPLSNAWFANAVFPLRAALDKGVRVGLGTDVAGGPSASMMGAMRMTVAASRMLCDGVDPDRPAAGRGRPGSGVDMMTAFHLATAGGGDALDLPVGRFAPGQHFDALRIDPDAPLGTMRLWGDESDEDLLATALYTASRANITHVWTGGLHAG
;
A
#
# COMPACT_ATOMS: atom_id res chain seq x y z
N MET A 1 -24.26 3.75 6.37
CA MET A 1 -25.50 3.16 5.80
C MET A 1 -25.91 2.00 6.67
N GLU A 2 -26.81 2.27 7.61
CA GLU A 2 -27.42 1.25 8.44
C GLU A 2 -28.37 0.35 7.62
N GLY A 3 -28.36 -0.96 7.89
CA GLY A 3 -29.26 -1.93 7.27
C GLY A 3 -29.12 -2.07 5.74
N GLY A 4 -27.97 -1.71 5.17
CA GLY A 4 -27.71 -1.87 3.74
C GLY A 4 -27.56 -3.34 3.33
N LEU A 5 -27.86 -3.64 2.06
CA LEU A 5 -27.71 -4.96 1.46
C LEU A 5 -26.73 -4.89 0.28
N VAL A 6 -25.75 -5.81 0.27
CA VAL A 6 -24.77 -5.99 -0.80
C VAL A 6 -24.99 -7.34 -1.47
N GLU A 7 -25.25 -7.33 -2.77
CA GLU A 7 -25.37 -8.55 -3.59
C GLU A 7 -24.03 -8.86 -4.25
N ILE A 8 -23.56 -10.09 -4.11
CA ILE A 8 -22.27 -10.57 -4.61
C ILE A 8 -22.55 -11.65 -5.66
N GLY A 9 -21.94 -11.50 -6.83
CA GLY A 9 -21.97 -12.47 -7.92
C GLY A 9 -21.09 -13.69 -7.64
N ALA A 10 -21.28 -14.75 -8.42
CA ALA A 10 -20.48 -15.98 -8.30
C ALA A 10 -18.99 -15.76 -8.62
N ASP A 11 -18.66 -14.68 -9.32
CA ASP A 11 -17.30 -14.24 -9.65
C ASP A 11 -16.66 -13.38 -8.52
N GLY A 12 -17.33 -13.24 -7.38
CA GLY A 12 -16.86 -12.47 -6.25
C GLY A 12 -16.96 -10.95 -6.45
N ARG A 13 -17.66 -10.48 -7.49
CA ARG A 13 -17.91 -9.05 -7.73
C ARG A 13 -19.23 -8.61 -7.14
N ILE A 14 -19.30 -7.35 -6.76
CA ILE A 14 -20.53 -6.71 -6.31
C ILE A 14 -21.43 -6.47 -7.52
N VAL A 15 -22.66 -6.97 -7.43
CA VAL A 15 -23.70 -6.78 -8.46
C VAL A 15 -24.55 -5.56 -8.12
N ALA A 16 -24.92 -5.41 -6.84
CA ALA A 16 -25.77 -4.34 -6.38
C ALA A 16 -25.46 -3.96 -4.92
N VAL A 17 -25.65 -2.68 -4.61
CA VAL A 17 -25.71 -2.16 -3.25
C VAL A 17 -27.03 -1.42 -3.09
N ARG A 18 -27.77 -1.70 -2.00
CA ARG A 18 -29.10 -1.13 -1.74
C ARG A 18 -29.20 -0.68 -0.29
N ALA A 19 -29.60 0.56 -0.07
CA ALA A 19 -29.97 1.04 1.25
C ALA A 19 -31.25 0.36 1.75
N ALA A 20 -31.43 0.29 3.07
CA ALA A 20 -32.60 -0.30 3.72
C ALA A 20 -33.94 0.27 3.18
N GLY A 21 -33.97 1.57 2.89
CA GLY A 21 -35.15 2.27 2.37
C GLY A 21 -35.45 2.07 0.87
N HIS A 22 -34.57 1.38 0.12
CA HIS A 22 -34.75 1.20 -1.31
C HIS A 22 -35.90 0.21 -1.61
N ALA A 23 -36.76 0.51 -2.59
CA ALA A 23 -37.94 -0.30 -2.91
C ALA A 23 -37.62 -1.78 -3.17
N ALA A 24 -36.52 -2.05 -3.88
CA ALA A 24 -36.04 -3.40 -4.18
C ALA A 24 -35.35 -4.13 -3.00
N HIS A 25 -35.02 -3.44 -1.89
CA HIS A 25 -34.27 -4.04 -0.77
C HIS A 25 -35.00 -5.24 -0.17
N ARG A 26 -36.27 -5.06 0.21
CA ARG A 26 -37.08 -6.11 0.86
C ARG A 26 -37.25 -7.34 -0.03
N GLU A 27 -37.54 -7.14 -1.30
CA GLU A 27 -37.70 -8.24 -2.26
C GLU A 27 -36.39 -9.01 -2.46
N MET A 28 -35.27 -8.30 -2.58
CA MET A 28 -33.95 -8.91 -2.76
C MET A 28 -33.54 -9.72 -1.51
N ALA A 29 -33.72 -9.15 -0.32
CA ALA A 29 -33.48 -9.84 0.95
C ALA A 29 -34.37 -11.09 1.08
N ARG A 30 -35.67 -10.99 0.76
CA ARG A 30 -36.59 -12.14 0.82
C ARG A 30 -36.16 -13.25 -0.12
N ARG A 31 -35.86 -12.95 -1.38
CA ARG A 31 -35.40 -13.94 -2.37
C ARG A 31 -34.09 -14.60 -1.95
N ALA A 32 -33.15 -13.81 -1.41
CA ALA A 32 -31.89 -14.35 -0.90
C ALA A 32 -32.13 -15.27 0.31
N ALA A 33 -33.04 -14.92 1.22
CA ALA A 33 -33.39 -15.72 2.38
C ALA A 33 -34.10 -17.04 1.98
N GLU A 34 -35.08 -16.98 1.08
CA GLU A 34 -35.78 -18.15 0.52
C GLU A 34 -34.81 -19.12 -0.17
N ALA A 35 -33.75 -18.58 -0.78
CA ALA A 35 -32.68 -19.36 -1.41
C ALA A 35 -31.56 -19.80 -0.45
N GLY A 36 -31.63 -19.46 0.85
CA GLY A 36 -30.59 -19.79 1.84
C GLY A 36 -29.24 -19.07 1.62
N ARG A 37 -29.24 -17.92 0.92
CA ARG A 37 -28.05 -17.15 0.55
C ARG A 37 -27.92 -15.80 1.28
N LEU A 38 -28.88 -15.44 2.12
CA LEU A 38 -28.81 -14.22 2.91
C LEU A 38 -27.92 -14.43 4.14
N VAL A 39 -26.87 -13.62 4.26
CA VAL A 39 -26.05 -13.51 5.47
C VAL A 39 -26.35 -12.17 6.12
N THR A 40 -26.82 -12.20 7.36
CA THR A 40 -27.03 -11.00 8.17
C THR A 40 -25.81 -10.78 9.05
N LEU A 41 -25.28 -9.56 9.03
CA LEU A 41 -24.14 -9.16 9.85
C LEU A 41 -24.60 -8.08 10.83
N ASP A 42 -24.12 -8.21 12.06
CA ASP A 42 -24.02 -7.16 13.07
C ASP A 42 -22.63 -6.50 13.01
N GLY A 43 -22.47 -5.34 13.65
CA GLY A 43 -21.26 -4.53 13.59
C GLY A 43 -21.10 -3.73 12.29
N LEU A 44 -19.87 -3.31 11.99
CA LEU A 44 -19.57 -2.48 10.83
C LEU A 44 -18.99 -3.32 9.70
N LEU A 45 -19.52 -3.15 8.50
CA LEU A 45 -18.92 -3.67 7.26
C LEU A 45 -18.21 -2.52 6.53
N ILE A 46 -16.90 -2.63 6.36
CA ILE A 46 -16.08 -1.66 5.60
C ILE A 46 -15.38 -2.32 4.42
N PRO A 47 -15.01 -1.58 3.37
CA PRO A 47 -14.18 -2.13 2.30
C PRO A 47 -12.85 -2.66 2.84
N GLY A 48 -12.32 -3.68 2.18
CA GLY A 48 -11.00 -4.21 2.44
C GLY A 48 -9.93 -3.13 2.27
N LEU A 49 -8.91 -3.16 3.13
CA LEU A 49 -7.85 -2.16 3.13
C LEU A 49 -6.85 -2.46 2.02
N VAL A 50 -6.33 -1.39 1.42
CA VAL A 50 -5.37 -1.40 0.30
C VAL A 50 -4.06 -0.78 0.78
N ASP A 51 -3.02 -1.60 0.86
CA ASP A 51 -1.67 -1.17 1.22
C ASP A 51 -0.83 -0.98 -0.04
N LEU A 52 -0.45 0.27 -0.34
CA LEU A 52 0.30 0.61 -1.55
C LEU A 52 1.82 0.41 -1.42
N HIS A 53 2.35 0.08 -0.24
CA HIS A 53 3.78 -0.08 -0.11
C HIS A 53 4.17 -0.96 1.08
N VAL A 54 4.66 -2.16 0.78
CA VAL A 54 5.13 -3.12 1.78
C VAL A 54 6.44 -3.76 1.32
N HIS A 55 7.52 -3.69 2.11
CA HIS A 55 8.68 -4.55 1.89
C HIS A 55 8.46 -5.88 2.58
N ALA A 56 7.97 -6.85 1.81
CA ALA A 56 7.78 -8.19 2.30
C ALA A 56 9.03 -8.81 2.97
N PRO A 57 10.26 -8.66 2.43
CA PRO A 57 11.41 -9.33 3.02
C PRO A 57 11.82 -8.75 4.38
N GLN A 58 11.33 -7.55 4.71
CA GLN A 58 11.68 -6.82 5.91
C GLN A 58 10.76 -7.13 7.10
N TYR A 59 9.72 -7.94 6.92
CA TYR A 59 8.84 -8.31 8.03
C TYR A 59 9.57 -8.83 9.30
N PRO A 60 10.64 -9.65 9.21
CA PRO A 60 11.41 -10.10 10.38
C PRO A 60 12.22 -9.01 11.11
N GLN A 61 12.38 -7.82 10.52
CA GLN A 61 13.06 -6.68 11.15
C GLN A 61 12.10 -5.60 11.67
N LEU A 62 10.79 -5.84 11.66
CA LEU A 62 9.80 -4.93 12.23
C LEU A 62 10.20 -4.51 13.66
N GLY A 63 10.28 -3.20 13.90
CA GLY A 63 10.65 -2.63 15.20
C GLY A 63 12.15 -2.60 15.53
N LYS A 64 13.05 -2.86 14.58
CA LYS A 64 14.51 -2.85 14.82
C LYS A 64 15.20 -1.64 14.19
N GLY A 65 16.01 -0.94 14.99
CA GLY A 65 16.96 0.08 14.50
C GLY A 65 16.33 1.36 13.95
N LEU A 66 15.09 1.70 14.35
CA LEU A 66 14.34 2.87 13.87
C LEU A 66 14.90 4.22 14.37
N ASP A 67 15.88 4.16 15.27
CA ASP A 67 16.65 5.29 15.80
C ASP A 67 17.86 5.66 14.94
N GLN A 68 18.14 4.90 13.86
CA GLN A 68 19.27 5.15 12.97
C GLN A 68 18.86 5.93 11.73
N PRO A 69 19.77 6.72 11.12
CA PRO A 69 19.55 7.29 9.80
C PRO A 69 19.25 6.21 8.75
N LEU A 70 18.40 6.51 7.77
CA LEU A 70 17.92 5.55 6.76
C LEU A 70 19.05 4.76 6.08
N GLU A 71 20.10 5.44 5.59
CA GLU A 71 21.23 4.79 4.92
C GLU A 71 21.94 3.78 5.83
N ALA A 72 22.18 4.16 7.10
CA ALA A 72 22.81 3.28 8.07
C ALA A 72 21.90 2.09 8.43
N TRP A 73 20.60 2.32 8.56
CA TRP A 73 19.62 1.27 8.81
C TRP A 73 19.57 0.26 7.66
N LEU A 74 19.59 0.73 6.41
CA LEU A 74 19.62 -0.11 5.22
C LEU A 74 20.83 -1.05 5.20
N GLN A 75 22.02 -0.52 5.47
CA GLN A 75 23.26 -1.28 5.48
C GLN A 75 23.34 -2.28 6.65
N ARG A 76 22.88 -1.89 7.84
CA ARG A 76 23.04 -2.69 9.06
C ARG A 76 21.98 -3.76 9.24
N TYR A 77 20.73 -3.51 8.84
CA TYR A 77 19.61 -4.42 9.08
C TYR A 77 19.02 -4.94 7.78
N THR A 78 18.68 -4.05 6.85
CA THR A 78 17.87 -4.38 5.68
C THR A 78 18.61 -5.27 4.69
N PHE A 79 19.74 -4.85 4.13
CA PHE A 79 20.44 -5.63 3.09
C PHE A 79 20.92 -7.00 3.61
N PRO A 80 21.48 -7.13 4.83
CA PRO A 80 21.81 -8.45 5.37
C PRO A 80 20.59 -9.37 5.53
N LEU A 81 19.43 -8.84 5.94
CA LEU A 81 18.20 -9.63 6.04
C LEU A 81 17.66 -10.02 4.67
N GLU A 82 17.58 -9.06 3.73
CA GLU A 82 17.06 -9.33 2.39
C GLU A 82 17.96 -10.33 1.61
N ALA A 83 19.28 -10.32 1.84
CA ALA A 83 20.21 -11.29 1.27
C ALA A 83 19.92 -12.74 1.69
N ARG A 84 19.34 -12.97 2.88
CA ARG A 84 18.97 -14.31 3.35
C ARG A 84 17.84 -14.95 2.55
N TYR A 85 17.11 -14.17 1.74
CA TYR A 85 16.06 -14.70 0.86
C TYR A 85 16.62 -15.46 -0.36
N ALA A 86 17.95 -15.56 -0.51
CA ALA A 86 18.56 -16.59 -1.34
C ALA A 86 18.14 -18.01 -0.90
N ASP A 87 17.83 -18.21 0.38
CA ASP A 87 17.17 -19.41 0.88
C ASP A 87 15.65 -19.34 0.63
N ARG A 88 15.19 -20.12 -0.35
CA ARG A 88 13.78 -20.26 -0.71
C ARG A 88 12.89 -20.71 0.45
N MET A 89 13.37 -21.58 1.34
CA MET A 89 12.58 -22.07 2.48
C MET A 89 12.42 -20.98 3.54
N PHE A 90 13.45 -20.16 3.74
CA PHE A 90 13.34 -18.95 4.55
C PHE A 90 12.28 -17.99 3.99
N ALA A 91 12.33 -17.72 2.68
CA ALA A 91 11.36 -16.88 1.97
C ALA A 91 9.92 -17.37 2.16
N ARG A 92 9.67 -18.65 1.85
CA ARG A 92 8.35 -19.29 1.99
C ARG A 92 7.79 -19.14 3.39
N ARG A 93 8.60 -19.40 4.42
CA ARG A 93 8.14 -19.29 5.82
C ARG A 93 7.74 -17.86 6.17
N VAL A 94 8.55 -16.87 5.81
CA VAL A 94 8.29 -15.47 6.15
C VAL A 94 7.10 -14.93 5.37
N TYR A 95 7.07 -15.11 4.05
CA TYR A 95 6.02 -14.54 3.20
C TYR A 95 4.64 -15.13 3.48
N ARG A 96 4.54 -16.43 3.75
CA ARG A 96 3.25 -17.03 4.15
C ARG A 96 2.75 -16.45 5.47
N ARG A 97 3.65 -16.18 6.42
CA ARG A 97 3.28 -15.58 7.70
C ARG A 97 2.84 -14.13 7.53
N LEU A 98 3.61 -13.34 6.77
CA LEU A 98 3.27 -11.95 6.47
C LEU A 98 1.90 -11.82 5.80
N VAL A 99 1.65 -12.57 4.71
CA VAL A 99 0.37 -12.50 3.98
C VAL A 99 -0.81 -12.84 4.89
N ALA A 100 -0.68 -13.89 5.70
CA ALA A 100 -1.70 -14.27 6.67
C ALA A 100 -1.93 -13.19 7.74
N ASP A 101 -0.86 -12.59 8.28
CA ASP A 101 -0.94 -11.53 9.29
C ASP A 101 -1.55 -10.24 8.70
N LEU A 102 -1.23 -9.88 7.46
CA LEU A 102 -1.83 -8.75 6.74
C LEU A 102 -3.32 -8.95 6.48
N LEU A 103 -3.73 -10.13 5.99
CA LEU A 103 -5.14 -10.47 5.81
C LEU A 103 -5.89 -10.41 7.15
N ALA A 104 -5.33 -10.99 8.22
CA ALA A 104 -5.93 -10.92 9.54
C ALA A 104 -5.99 -9.49 10.12
N GLY A 105 -5.15 -8.57 9.62
CA GLY A 105 -5.20 -7.14 9.92
C GLY A 105 -6.11 -6.35 8.98
N GLY A 106 -6.76 -7.02 8.01
CA GLY A 106 -7.70 -6.46 7.07
C GLY A 106 -7.13 -5.91 5.76
N THR A 107 -5.83 -6.10 5.52
CA THR A 107 -5.17 -5.74 4.25
C THR A 107 -5.49 -6.80 3.19
N THR A 108 -6.52 -6.52 2.39
CA THR A 108 -7.02 -7.40 1.32
C THR A 108 -6.28 -7.24 0.01
N THR A 109 -5.72 -6.05 -0.24
CA THR A 109 -4.90 -5.74 -1.41
C THR A 109 -3.56 -5.16 -0.98
N ALA A 110 -2.46 -5.64 -1.54
CA ALA A 110 -1.11 -5.15 -1.20
C ALA A 110 -0.18 -5.02 -2.42
N LEU A 111 0.59 -3.93 -2.47
CA LEU A 111 1.68 -3.71 -3.42
C LEU A 111 3.02 -3.97 -2.72
N TYR A 112 3.66 -5.09 -3.09
CA TYR A 112 4.83 -5.62 -2.44
C TYR A 112 6.14 -5.36 -3.18
N PHE A 113 7.12 -4.87 -2.44
CA PHE A 113 8.54 -5.06 -2.72
C PHE A 113 8.96 -6.43 -2.18
N ALA A 114 9.44 -7.31 -3.06
CA ALA A 114 10.09 -8.55 -2.68
C ALA A 114 11.61 -8.32 -2.47
N SER A 115 12.41 -9.39 -2.41
CA SER A 115 13.88 -9.29 -2.50
C SER A 115 14.34 -9.32 -3.97
N ARG A 116 15.66 -9.21 -4.20
CA ARG A 116 16.25 -9.44 -5.54
C ARG A 116 16.30 -10.91 -5.96
N HIS A 117 15.68 -11.85 -5.25
CA HIS A 117 15.78 -13.28 -5.59
C HIS A 117 14.52 -13.73 -6.34
N VAL A 118 14.69 -14.39 -7.50
CA VAL A 118 13.55 -14.85 -8.33
C VAL A 118 12.69 -15.82 -7.55
N GLU A 119 13.29 -16.89 -7.02
CA GLU A 119 12.55 -17.94 -6.31
C GLU A 119 11.80 -17.41 -5.08
N ALA A 120 12.44 -16.51 -4.30
CA ALA A 120 11.77 -15.87 -3.17
C ALA A 120 10.57 -15.03 -3.63
N THR A 121 10.73 -14.25 -4.69
CA THR A 121 9.64 -13.42 -5.24
C THR A 121 8.48 -14.29 -5.74
N CYS A 122 8.77 -15.43 -6.36
CA CYS A 122 7.77 -16.43 -6.73
C CYS A 122 7.05 -17.00 -5.49
N GLU A 123 7.75 -17.33 -4.40
CA GLU A 123 7.11 -17.80 -3.16
C GLU A 123 6.17 -16.74 -2.54
N LEU A 124 6.48 -15.44 -2.69
CA LEU A 124 5.57 -14.37 -2.26
C LEU A 124 4.30 -14.35 -3.11
N ALA A 125 4.44 -14.39 -4.44
CA ALA A 125 3.29 -14.46 -5.35
C ALA A 125 2.42 -15.69 -5.08
N ASP A 126 3.04 -16.87 -4.93
CA ASP A 126 2.37 -18.12 -4.63
C ASP A 126 1.64 -18.07 -3.27
N ALA A 127 2.23 -17.40 -2.27
CA ALA A 127 1.57 -17.15 -1.00
C ALA A 127 0.32 -16.28 -1.16
N CYS A 128 0.41 -15.15 -1.86
CA CYS A 128 -0.74 -14.28 -2.12
C CYS A 128 -1.86 -15.03 -2.86
N ILE A 129 -1.53 -15.83 -3.89
CA ILE A 129 -2.51 -16.67 -4.61
C ILE A 129 -3.15 -17.69 -3.67
N ALA A 130 -2.33 -18.41 -2.88
CA ALA A 130 -2.82 -19.45 -1.98
C ALA A 130 -3.75 -18.91 -0.88
N PHE A 131 -3.47 -17.71 -0.37
CA PHE A 131 -4.30 -17.03 0.63
C PHE A 131 -5.40 -16.15 0.01
N ARG A 132 -5.48 -16.08 -1.33
CA ARG A 132 -6.40 -15.19 -2.08
C ARG A 132 -6.30 -13.74 -1.62
N GLN A 133 -5.10 -13.27 -1.33
CA GLN A 133 -4.84 -11.85 -1.18
C GLN A 133 -4.60 -11.27 -2.57
N ARG A 134 -5.31 -10.19 -2.90
CA ARG A 134 -5.02 -9.46 -4.14
C ARG A 134 -3.67 -8.78 -4.00
N ALA A 135 -2.78 -8.95 -4.95
CA ALA A 135 -1.45 -8.39 -4.81
C ALA A 135 -0.84 -7.92 -6.12
N LEU A 136 0.05 -6.97 -5.99
CA LEU A 136 1.01 -6.60 -7.01
C LEU A 136 2.39 -6.93 -6.46
N VAL A 137 3.11 -7.83 -7.10
CA VAL A 137 4.38 -8.37 -6.59
C VAL A 137 5.52 -8.00 -7.53
N GLY A 138 6.52 -7.30 -7.00
CA GLY A 138 7.67 -6.87 -7.76
C GLY A 138 8.98 -7.36 -7.17
N ARG A 139 9.78 -8.00 -8.02
CA ARG A 139 11.18 -8.31 -7.73
C ARG A 139 11.97 -7.00 -7.67
N VAL A 140 12.66 -6.77 -6.57
CA VAL A 140 13.53 -5.59 -6.44
C VAL A 140 14.73 -5.70 -7.38
N VAL A 141 15.00 -4.63 -8.11
CA VAL A 141 16.17 -4.47 -8.99
C VAL A 141 17.09 -3.39 -8.44
N MET A 142 18.38 -3.70 -8.35
CA MET A 142 19.42 -2.81 -7.84
C MET A 142 20.79 -3.25 -8.34
N ASP A 143 21.53 -2.39 -9.03
CA ASP A 143 22.80 -2.72 -9.67
C ASP A 143 23.91 -1.66 -9.49
N ASN A 144 23.63 -0.55 -8.80
CA ASN A 144 24.61 0.52 -8.62
C ASN A 144 25.69 0.13 -7.58
N PRO A 145 26.96 -0.10 -7.97
CA PRO A 145 28.00 -0.53 -7.05
C PRO A 145 28.39 0.54 -6.03
N GLY A 146 28.13 1.82 -6.31
CA GLY A 146 28.44 2.91 -5.38
C GLY A 146 27.44 3.05 -4.23
N GLN A 147 26.31 2.34 -4.27
CA GLN A 147 25.22 2.46 -3.29
C GLN A 147 24.76 1.10 -2.76
N CYS A 148 25.01 0.01 -3.50
CA CYS A 148 24.55 -1.33 -3.18
C CYS A 148 25.71 -2.23 -2.79
N PRO A 149 25.61 -2.99 -1.70
CA PRO A 149 26.68 -3.89 -1.26
C PRO A 149 26.91 -5.01 -2.27
N ASP A 150 28.17 -5.45 -2.40
CA ASP A 150 28.58 -6.48 -3.36
C ASP A 150 27.80 -7.80 -3.20
N PHE A 151 27.43 -8.16 -1.96
CA PHE A 151 26.73 -9.39 -1.65
C PHE A 151 25.21 -9.33 -1.97
N TYR A 152 24.66 -8.16 -2.28
CA TYR A 152 23.22 -7.97 -2.49
C TYR A 152 22.93 -6.91 -3.56
N ARG A 153 23.24 -7.25 -4.80
CA ARG A 153 22.89 -6.50 -6.02
C ARG A 153 22.82 -7.40 -7.25
N ASP A 154 22.13 -6.97 -8.30
CA ASP A 154 22.16 -7.58 -9.63
C ASP A 154 23.58 -7.44 -10.24
N GLY A 155 24.06 -8.48 -10.92
CA GLY A 155 25.40 -8.49 -11.51
C GLY A 155 25.49 -7.75 -12.84
N SER A 156 24.36 -7.55 -13.53
CA SER A 156 24.27 -6.77 -14.77
C SER A 156 22.84 -6.34 -15.09
N VAL A 157 22.70 -5.38 -16.01
CA VAL A 157 21.39 -4.99 -16.58
C VAL A 157 20.66 -6.17 -17.19
N ALA A 158 21.36 -7.02 -17.96
CA ALA A 158 20.75 -8.18 -18.62
C ALA A 158 20.23 -9.20 -17.60
N GLU A 159 20.98 -9.46 -16.53
CA GLU A 159 20.54 -10.34 -15.43
C GLU A 159 19.29 -9.78 -14.74
N GLY A 160 19.32 -8.50 -14.35
CA GLY A 160 18.18 -7.87 -13.65
C GLY A 160 16.90 -7.88 -14.48
N VAL A 161 17.00 -7.56 -15.78
CA VAL A 161 15.86 -7.62 -16.72
C VAL A 161 15.36 -9.05 -16.91
N ALA A 162 16.25 -10.01 -17.15
CA ALA A 162 15.87 -11.41 -17.35
C ALA A 162 15.18 -11.99 -16.10
N ALA A 163 15.71 -11.67 -14.92
CA ALA A 163 15.14 -12.13 -13.66
C ALA A 163 13.78 -11.48 -13.35
N THR A 164 13.58 -10.21 -13.69
CA THR A 164 12.25 -9.56 -13.61
C THR A 164 11.25 -10.21 -14.57
N ARG A 165 11.66 -10.53 -15.81
CA ARG A 165 10.81 -11.27 -16.76
C ARG A 165 10.45 -12.67 -16.26
N ALA A 166 11.39 -13.37 -15.63
CA ALA A 166 11.15 -14.70 -15.08
C ALA A 166 10.05 -14.69 -14.00
N VAL A 167 10.07 -13.70 -13.11
CA VAL A 167 9.00 -13.52 -12.10
C VAL A 167 7.67 -13.19 -12.77
N ALA A 168 7.65 -12.29 -13.76
CA ALA A 168 6.42 -11.96 -14.48
C ALA A 168 5.83 -13.18 -15.20
N ALA A 169 6.68 -14.00 -15.82
CA ALA A 169 6.27 -15.24 -16.48
C ALA A 169 5.73 -16.27 -15.48
N HIS A 170 6.35 -16.43 -14.30
CA HIS A 170 5.86 -17.30 -13.23
C HIS A 170 4.46 -16.89 -12.76
N ILE A 171 4.27 -15.60 -12.47
CA ILE A 171 2.96 -15.07 -12.03
C ILE A 171 1.90 -15.30 -13.10
N ALA A 172 2.22 -15.04 -14.38
CA ALA A 172 1.28 -15.20 -15.49
C ALA A 172 0.93 -16.67 -15.78
N ALA A 173 1.89 -17.59 -15.59
CA ALA A 173 1.70 -19.02 -15.86
C ALA A 173 1.10 -19.79 -14.68
N HIS A 174 0.95 -19.19 -13.50
CA HIS A 174 0.45 -19.89 -12.32
C HIS A 174 -1.03 -20.28 -12.49
N PRO A 175 -1.39 -21.58 -12.45
CA PRO A 175 -2.71 -22.07 -12.87
C PRO A 175 -3.86 -21.61 -11.96
N ALA A 176 -3.58 -21.30 -10.70
CA ALA A 176 -4.57 -20.76 -9.75
C ALA A 176 -4.61 -19.23 -9.72
N ASN A 177 -3.80 -18.54 -10.54
CA ASN A 177 -3.78 -17.07 -10.58
C ASN A 177 -4.88 -16.52 -11.49
N ASP A 178 -6.12 -16.53 -11.00
CA ASP A 178 -7.27 -15.95 -11.69
C ASP A 178 -7.35 -14.42 -11.49
N GLY A 179 -6.25 -13.73 -11.82
CA GLY A 179 -6.12 -12.28 -11.66
C GLY A 179 -5.90 -11.79 -10.22
N TRP A 180 -5.56 -12.68 -9.28
CA TRP A 180 -5.24 -12.33 -7.90
C TRP A 180 -3.93 -11.55 -7.79
N VAL A 181 -2.91 -11.95 -8.54
CA VAL A 181 -1.57 -11.37 -8.47
C VAL A 181 -1.13 -10.84 -9.82
N ARG A 182 -0.58 -9.62 -9.83
CA ARG A 182 0.01 -8.98 -11.01
C ARG A 182 1.52 -8.72 -10.80
N PRO A 183 2.36 -8.85 -11.84
CA PRO A 183 3.77 -8.48 -11.74
C PRO A 183 3.95 -6.95 -11.74
N VAL A 184 5.03 -6.49 -11.12
CA VAL A 184 5.42 -5.07 -11.04
C VAL A 184 6.89 -4.90 -11.39
N ILE A 185 7.22 -3.85 -12.13
CA ILE A 185 8.59 -3.42 -12.36
C ILE A 185 9.04 -2.59 -11.16
N THR A 186 10.08 -3.06 -10.46
CA THR A 186 10.50 -2.49 -9.17
C THR A 186 11.99 -2.13 -9.15
N PRO A 187 12.40 -1.03 -9.81
CA PRO A 187 13.67 -0.38 -9.44
C PRO A 187 13.55 0.03 -7.97
N ARG A 188 14.48 -0.39 -7.11
CA ARG A 188 14.34 -0.10 -5.67
C ARG A 188 14.14 1.39 -5.44
N PHE A 189 15.04 2.21 -5.97
CA PHE A 189 15.02 3.67 -5.96
C PHE A 189 16.14 4.20 -6.88
N LEU A 190 16.16 5.51 -7.15
CA LEU A 190 17.16 6.11 -8.05
C LEU A 190 18.63 5.86 -7.60
N PRO A 191 18.99 5.97 -6.30
CA PRO A 191 20.34 5.66 -5.83
C PRO A 191 20.81 4.23 -6.14
N SER A 192 19.95 3.22 -6.08
CA SER A 192 20.38 1.83 -6.24
C SER A 192 20.55 1.36 -7.69
N CYS A 193 20.13 2.17 -8.67
CA CYS A 193 20.10 1.73 -10.06
C CYS A 193 21.04 2.57 -10.91
N THR A 194 21.78 1.94 -11.82
CA THR A 194 22.50 2.62 -12.89
C THR A 194 21.51 3.23 -13.90
N ASP A 195 21.97 4.20 -14.70
CA ASP A 195 21.13 4.83 -15.73
C ASP A 195 20.65 3.81 -16.77
N ASP A 196 21.52 2.85 -17.12
CA ASP A 196 21.21 1.80 -18.09
C ASP A 196 20.17 0.82 -17.54
N MET A 197 20.25 0.48 -16.26
CA MET A 197 19.21 -0.30 -15.60
C MET A 197 17.87 0.44 -15.57
N LEU A 198 17.86 1.71 -15.18
CA LEU A 198 16.62 2.53 -15.15
C LEU A 198 15.97 2.61 -16.55
N ARG A 199 16.77 2.82 -17.60
CA ARG A 199 16.29 2.85 -18.98
C ARG A 199 15.74 1.49 -19.43
N ALA A 200 16.43 0.40 -19.09
CA ALA A 200 15.99 -0.95 -19.45
C ALA A 200 14.69 -1.34 -18.73
N LEU A 201 14.52 -0.96 -17.47
CA LEU A 201 13.30 -1.19 -16.70
C LEU A 201 12.13 -0.33 -17.21
N GLY A 202 12.38 0.91 -17.61
CA GLY A 202 11.36 1.75 -18.25
C GLY A 202 10.87 1.17 -19.58
N HIS A 203 11.80 0.67 -20.41
CA HIS A 203 11.43 -0.06 -21.63
C HIS A 203 10.60 -1.31 -21.31
N LEU A 204 11.04 -2.12 -20.35
CA LEU A 204 10.32 -3.32 -19.92
C LEU A 204 8.91 -3.02 -19.40
N ALA A 205 8.74 -1.94 -18.63
CA ALA A 205 7.43 -1.50 -18.13
C ALA A 205 6.48 -1.15 -19.28
N GLY A 206 6.98 -0.43 -20.30
CA GLY A 206 6.21 -0.11 -21.51
C GLY A 206 5.85 -1.34 -22.33
N GLU A 207 6.78 -2.28 -22.50
CA GLU A 207 6.55 -3.53 -23.25
C GLU A 207 5.48 -4.42 -22.62
N CYS A 208 5.51 -4.61 -21.29
CA CYS A 208 4.57 -5.51 -20.62
C CYS A 208 3.28 -4.82 -20.13
N GLY A 209 3.21 -3.48 -20.20
CA GLY A 209 2.10 -2.70 -19.64
C GLY A 209 1.95 -2.85 -18.13
N CYS A 210 2.99 -3.32 -17.44
CA CYS A 210 2.96 -3.62 -16.02
C CYS A 210 2.96 -2.34 -15.17
N HIS A 211 2.54 -2.48 -13.91
CA HIS A 211 2.76 -1.45 -12.90
C HIS A 211 4.25 -1.21 -12.67
N VAL A 212 4.56 0.00 -12.21
CA VAL A 212 5.90 0.38 -11.73
C VAL A 212 5.76 0.81 -10.26
N GLN A 213 6.71 0.41 -9.43
CA GLN A 213 6.82 0.93 -8.07
C GLN A 213 8.26 1.27 -7.74
N THR A 214 8.49 2.37 -7.03
CA THR A 214 9.82 2.80 -6.59
C THR A 214 9.69 3.82 -5.45
N HIS A 215 10.78 4.09 -4.73
CA HIS A 215 10.81 5.18 -3.74
C HIS A 215 11.08 6.50 -4.46
N CYS A 216 10.51 7.59 -3.93
CA CYS A 216 10.68 8.92 -4.50
C CYS A 216 10.80 9.96 -3.39
N ALA A 217 11.90 10.72 -3.38
CA ALA A 217 12.09 11.88 -2.52
C ALA A 217 11.67 11.59 -1.06
N GLU A 218 12.16 10.49 -0.50
CA GLU A 218 11.77 9.97 0.80
C GLU A 218 12.40 10.75 1.96
N SER A 219 13.71 10.90 1.92
CA SER A 219 14.53 11.57 2.94
C SER A 219 15.40 12.64 2.28
N ASP A 220 15.97 13.55 3.08
CA ASP A 220 16.91 14.56 2.59
C ASP A 220 18.04 13.94 1.75
N TRP A 221 18.65 12.86 2.25
CA TRP A 221 19.70 12.13 1.55
C TRP A 221 19.25 11.57 0.19
N ALA A 222 18.10 10.89 0.15
CA ALA A 222 17.60 10.28 -1.08
C ALA A 222 17.27 11.35 -2.15
N ARG A 223 16.59 12.43 -1.73
CA ARG A 223 16.29 13.60 -2.58
C ARG A 223 17.58 14.24 -3.10
N ASP A 224 18.54 14.49 -2.22
CA ASP A 224 19.78 15.19 -2.57
C ASP A 224 20.66 14.36 -3.49
N TYR A 225 20.68 13.04 -3.31
CA TYR A 225 21.36 12.14 -4.24
C TYR A 225 20.77 12.25 -5.65
N GLY A 226 19.44 12.17 -5.78
CA GLY A 226 18.76 12.31 -7.06
C GLY A 226 19.05 13.65 -7.73
N GLN A 227 18.92 14.74 -6.97
CA GLN A 227 19.22 16.09 -7.44
C GLN A 227 20.68 16.27 -7.86
N ALA A 228 21.64 15.74 -7.09
CA ALA A 228 23.06 15.86 -7.40
C ALA A 228 23.45 15.05 -8.64
N ARG A 229 22.91 13.83 -8.79
CA ARG A 229 23.23 12.93 -9.90
C ARG A 229 22.58 13.37 -11.22
N PHE A 230 21.34 13.83 -11.18
CA PHE A 230 20.54 14.08 -12.40
C PHE A 230 20.26 15.58 -12.65
N GLY A 231 20.56 16.46 -11.70
CA GLY A 231 20.26 17.89 -11.78
C GLY A 231 18.76 18.20 -11.76
N ARG A 232 17.92 17.27 -11.30
CA ARG A 232 16.45 17.30 -11.37
C ARG A 232 15.82 16.58 -10.17
N SER A 233 14.52 16.79 -9.98
CA SER A 233 13.75 16.03 -9.01
C SER A 233 13.67 14.55 -9.39
N ASP A 234 13.40 13.69 -8.39
CA ASP A 234 13.18 12.27 -8.59
C ASP A 234 12.03 12.00 -9.57
N VAL A 235 10.92 12.76 -9.46
CA VAL A 235 9.74 12.61 -10.32
C VAL A 235 10.07 12.90 -11.79
N GLU A 236 10.78 14.00 -12.07
CA GLU A 236 11.22 14.33 -13.43
C GLU A 236 12.20 13.30 -13.98
N THR A 237 13.07 12.77 -13.12
CA THR A 237 14.05 11.74 -13.51
C THR A 237 13.36 10.44 -13.88
N LEU A 238 12.41 9.98 -13.07
CA LEU A 238 11.62 8.78 -13.35
C LEU A 238 10.79 8.92 -14.63
N ASP A 239 10.22 10.10 -14.90
CA ASP A 239 9.53 10.40 -16.16
C ASP A 239 10.44 10.23 -17.38
N ARG A 240 11.68 10.75 -17.31
CA ARG A 240 12.66 10.66 -18.39
C ARG A 240 13.09 9.23 -18.71
N PHE A 241 13.14 8.37 -17.70
CA PHE A 241 13.44 6.95 -17.89
C PHE A 241 12.22 6.14 -18.35
N GLY A 242 11.04 6.75 -18.50
CA GLY A 242 9.80 6.04 -18.86
C GLY A 242 9.19 5.25 -17.71
N LEU A 243 9.59 5.54 -16.47
CA LEU A 243 9.13 4.88 -15.25
C LEU A 243 7.97 5.61 -14.58
N LEU A 244 7.58 6.81 -15.06
CA LEU A 244 6.40 7.53 -14.60
C LEU A 244 5.24 7.40 -15.60
N THR A 245 4.29 6.56 -15.26
CA THR A 245 3.10 6.24 -16.06
C THR A 245 1.85 6.29 -15.19
N ARG A 246 0.67 6.03 -15.77
CA ARG A 246 -0.57 5.88 -15.01
C ARG A 246 -0.52 4.73 -13.98
N HIS A 247 0.27 3.69 -14.26
CA HIS A 247 0.43 2.53 -13.38
C HIS A 247 1.67 2.64 -12.48
N THR A 248 2.22 3.83 -12.30
CA THR A 248 3.36 4.07 -11.40
C THR A 248 2.87 4.48 -10.03
N VAL A 249 3.39 3.83 -8.99
CA VAL A 249 3.22 4.21 -7.58
C VAL A 249 4.57 4.62 -7.00
N LEU A 250 4.68 5.85 -6.53
CA LEU A 250 5.88 6.40 -5.90
C LEU A 250 5.71 6.39 -4.39
N ALA A 251 6.54 5.63 -3.67
CA ALA A 251 6.52 5.61 -2.22
C ALA A 251 7.08 6.92 -1.64
N HIS A 252 6.44 7.38 -0.55
CA HIS A 252 6.79 8.54 0.26
C HIS A 252 6.45 9.90 -0.38
N GLY A 253 7.29 10.37 -1.31
CA GLY A 253 7.13 11.68 -1.94
C GLY A 253 7.26 12.87 -0.99
N ASN A 254 7.94 12.74 0.15
CA ASN A 254 7.94 13.75 1.22
C ASN A 254 8.42 15.13 0.78
N PHE A 255 9.35 15.17 -0.18
CA PHE A 255 9.94 16.40 -0.69
C PHE A 255 9.47 16.77 -2.11
N ILE A 256 8.39 16.18 -2.62
CA ILE A 256 7.90 16.55 -3.95
C ILE A 256 7.44 18.01 -3.98
N THR A 257 7.80 18.69 -5.05
CA THR A 257 7.51 20.10 -5.26
C THR A 257 6.15 20.31 -5.93
N GLY A 258 5.76 21.58 -6.06
CA GLY A 258 4.54 21.91 -6.79
C GLY A 258 4.55 21.50 -8.27
N SER A 259 5.71 21.52 -8.93
CA SER A 259 5.88 21.07 -10.32
C SER A 259 5.85 19.55 -10.42
N ASP A 260 6.43 18.85 -9.45
CA ASP A 260 6.37 17.38 -9.37
C ASP A 260 4.93 16.88 -9.25
N MET A 261 4.14 17.49 -8.36
CA MET A 261 2.72 17.18 -8.22
C MET A 261 1.95 17.41 -9.52
N ALA A 262 2.23 18.50 -10.24
CA ALA A 262 1.59 18.77 -11.52
C ALA A 262 2.00 17.75 -12.60
N LEU A 263 3.25 17.29 -12.60
CA LEU A 263 3.71 16.23 -13.51
C LEU A 263 3.06 14.88 -13.18
N LEU A 264 3.00 14.51 -11.90
CA LEU A 264 2.30 13.31 -11.42
C LEU A 264 0.84 13.30 -11.86
N ALA A 265 0.11 14.39 -11.63
CA ALA A 265 -1.28 14.52 -12.05
C ALA A 265 -1.44 14.38 -13.58
N ARG A 266 -0.55 14.98 -14.38
CA ARG A 266 -0.57 14.85 -15.85
C ARG A 266 -0.29 13.43 -16.34
N ARG A 267 0.64 12.71 -15.70
CA ARG A 267 0.96 11.31 -16.06
C ARG A 267 -0.03 10.30 -15.50
N GLY A 268 -0.82 10.70 -14.50
CA GLY A 268 -1.75 9.83 -13.79
C GLY A 268 -1.08 8.88 -12.79
N GLY A 269 0.20 9.12 -12.47
CA GLY A 269 0.93 8.37 -11.45
C GLY A 269 0.39 8.66 -10.05
N ALA A 270 0.66 7.76 -9.11
CA ALA A 270 0.19 7.85 -7.74
C ALA A 270 1.34 7.95 -6.74
N VAL A 271 1.03 8.43 -5.53
CA VAL A 271 1.92 8.41 -4.37
C VAL A 271 1.38 7.45 -3.32
N ALA A 272 2.23 6.58 -2.78
CA ALA A 272 1.96 5.84 -1.55
C ALA A 272 2.47 6.66 -0.37
N HIS A 273 1.55 7.26 0.38
CA HIS A 273 1.89 8.00 1.59
C HIS A 273 2.17 7.02 2.74
N CYS A 274 3.41 7.00 3.23
CA CYS A 274 3.89 6.07 4.26
C CYS A 274 4.17 6.79 5.60
N PRO A 275 3.15 7.35 6.29
CA PRO A 275 3.35 8.24 7.43
C PRO A 275 4.04 7.58 8.62
N LEU A 276 3.84 6.26 8.81
CA LEU A 276 4.49 5.51 9.89
C LEU A 276 6.01 5.48 9.72
N SER A 277 6.49 5.24 8.51
CA SER A 277 7.92 5.22 8.19
C SER A 277 8.51 6.62 8.16
N ASN A 278 7.79 7.57 7.57
CA ASN A 278 8.23 8.96 7.45
C ASN A 278 8.58 9.59 8.81
N ALA A 279 7.82 9.24 9.86
CA ALA A 279 8.08 9.72 11.21
C ALA A 279 9.48 9.36 11.75
N TRP A 280 10.10 8.30 11.22
CA TRP A 280 11.42 7.83 11.64
C TRP A 280 12.52 8.24 10.66
N PHE A 281 12.25 8.16 9.34
CA PHE A 281 13.31 8.22 8.32
C PHE A 281 13.30 9.44 7.41
N ALA A 282 12.16 10.15 7.30
CA ALA A 282 12.03 11.19 6.28
C ALA A 282 12.58 12.55 6.71
N ASN A 283 12.54 12.87 8.00
CA ASN A 283 12.69 14.23 8.54
C ASN A 283 11.72 15.26 7.93
N ALA A 284 10.65 14.78 7.30
CA ALA A 284 9.65 15.60 6.63
C ALA A 284 8.28 14.94 6.66
N VAL A 285 7.24 15.76 6.60
CA VAL A 285 5.86 15.32 6.45
C VAL A 285 5.45 15.51 4.99
N PHE A 286 5.00 14.43 4.36
CA PHE A 286 4.40 14.50 3.02
C PHE A 286 3.30 15.58 2.96
N PRO A 287 3.36 16.54 2.02
CA PRO A 287 2.37 17.59 1.89
C PRO A 287 1.06 17.08 1.26
N LEU A 288 0.37 16.18 1.96
CA LEU A 288 -0.78 15.42 1.48
C LEU A 288 -1.90 16.30 0.92
N ARG A 289 -2.36 17.30 1.68
CA ARG A 289 -3.43 18.21 1.23
C ARG A 289 -3.07 18.85 -0.12
N ALA A 290 -1.86 19.40 -0.24
CA ALA A 290 -1.42 20.06 -1.45
C ALA A 290 -1.33 19.10 -2.66
N ALA A 291 -0.97 17.84 -2.43
CA ALA A 291 -0.96 16.82 -3.48
C ALA A 291 -2.40 16.50 -3.95
N LEU A 292 -3.33 16.30 -3.00
CA LEU A 292 -4.74 16.03 -3.30
C LEU A 292 -5.40 17.20 -4.04
N ASP A 293 -5.16 18.44 -3.60
CA ASP A 293 -5.71 19.65 -4.24
C ASP A 293 -5.22 19.83 -5.68
N LYS A 294 -4.06 19.26 -6.01
CA LYS A 294 -3.51 19.23 -7.38
C LYS A 294 -3.96 18.02 -8.21
N GLY A 295 -4.83 17.18 -7.68
CA GLY A 295 -5.35 15.99 -8.36
C GLY A 295 -4.33 14.85 -8.46
N VAL A 296 -3.30 14.83 -7.61
CA VAL A 296 -2.41 13.66 -7.50
C VAL A 296 -3.19 12.50 -6.91
N ARG A 297 -3.09 11.31 -7.52
CA ARG A 297 -3.62 10.07 -6.94
C ARG A 297 -2.79 9.70 -5.72
N VAL A 298 -3.43 9.47 -4.59
CA VAL A 298 -2.74 9.11 -3.35
C VAL A 298 -3.47 7.93 -2.70
N GLY A 299 -2.71 6.97 -2.19
CA GLY A 299 -3.19 6.01 -1.20
C GLY A 299 -2.17 5.87 -0.06
N LEU A 300 -2.42 4.95 0.87
CA LEU A 300 -1.54 4.76 2.03
C LEU A 300 -0.64 3.53 1.88
N GLY A 301 0.55 3.58 2.49
CA GLY A 301 1.45 2.45 2.64
C GLY A 301 1.83 2.24 4.10
N THR A 302 2.00 0.99 4.54
CA THR A 302 2.59 0.71 5.86
C THR A 302 4.10 0.88 5.87
N ASP A 303 4.73 0.61 4.72
CA ASP A 303 6.18 0.57 4.54
C ASP A 303 6.87 -0.31 5.58
N VAL A 304 6.32 -1.50 5.85
CA VAL A 304 7.04 -2.49 6.66
C VAL A 304 8.41 -2.70 6.02
N ALA A 305 9.54 -2.55 6.72
CA ALA A 305 9.68 -2.35 8.17
C ALA A 305 10.10 -0.94 8.60
N GLY A 306 10.23 0.00 7.66
CA GLY A 306 10.46 1.41 7.99
C GLY A 306 9.35 1.95 8.88
N GLY A 307 8.10 1.58 8.56
CA GLY A 307 6.97 1.63 9.47
C GLY A 307 7.01 0.48 10.48
N PRO A 308 6.95 0.75 11.81
CA PRO A 308 6.98 -0.28 12.85
C PRO A 308 5.70 -1.10 12.99
N SER A 309 4.72 -0.93 12.10
CA SER A 309 3.43 -1.61 12.16
C SER A 309 2.92 -1.95 10.77
N ALA A 310 2.38 -3.15 10.64
CA ALA A 310 1.70 -3.62 9.44
C ALA A 310 0.19 -3.23 9.41
N SER A 311 -0.26 -2.37 10.33
CA SER A 311 -1.66 -1.98 10.45
C SER A 311 -1.98 -0.76 9.58
N MET A 312 -2.87 -0.95 8.61
CA MET A 312 -3.42 0.14 7.81
C MET A 312 -4.25 1.14 8.64
N MET A 313 -4.90 0.70 9.72
CA MET A 313 -5.51 1.62 10.70
C MET A 313 -4.46 2.46 11.43
N GLY A 314 -3.29 1.89 11.73
CA GLY A 314 -2.12 2.63 12.22
C GLY A 314 -1.66 3.70 11.22
N ALA A 315 -1.57 3.35 9.93
CA ALA A 315 -1.21 4.28 8.87
C ALA A 315 -2.24 5.43 8.74
N MET A 316 -3.54 5.15 8.83
CA MET A 316 -4.59 6.16 8.82
C MET A 316 -4.46 7.15 10.00
N ARG A 317 -4.27 6.64 11.23
CA ARG A 317 -4.08 7.48 12.41
C ARG A 317 -2.84 8.37 12.29
N MET A 318 -1.73 7.80 11.81
CA MET A 318 -0.49 8.56 11.63
C MET A 318 -0.60 9.58 10.49
N THR A 319 -1.39 9.31 9.44
CA THR A 319 -1.72 10.29 8.38
C THR A 319 -2.35 11.54 8.99
N VAL A 320 -3.41 11.37 9.80
CA VAL A 320 -4.10 12.50 10.45
C VAL A 320 -3.15 13.24 11.39
N ALA A 321 -2.44 12.52 12.26
CA ALA A 321 -1.52 13.12 13.22
C ALA A 321 -0.40 13.91 12.54
N ALA A 322 0.25 13.34 11.52
CA ALA A 322 1.32 14.01 10.78
C ALA A 322 0.80 15.27 10.06
N SER A 323 -0.38 15.20 9.44
CA SER A 323 -0.99 16.37 8.78
C SER A 323 -1.29 17.51 9.76
N ARG A 324 -1.72 17.19 10.99
CA ARG A 324 -1.95 18.18 12.05
C ARG A 324 -0.63 18.79 12.52
N MET A 325 0.39 17.97 12.75
CA MET A 325 1.74 18.46 13.11
C MET A 325 2.31 19.39 12.04
N LEU A 326 2.10 19.10 10.75
CA LEU A 326 2.49 19.99 9.66
C LEU A 326 1.64 21.26 9.62
N CYS A 327 0.33 21.15 9.81
CA CYS A 327 -0.61 22.26 9.78
C CYS A 327 -0.30 23.29 10.87
N ASP A 328 -0.18 22.81 12.11
CA ASP A 328 -0.11 23.67 13.29
C ASP A 328 1.33 24.00 13.65
N GLY A 329 2.29 23.15 13.27
CA GLY A 329 3.69 23.19 13.68
C GLY A 329 3.88 22.83 15.17
N VAL A 330 5.04 22.25 15.49
CA VAL A 330 5.25 21.64 16.82
C VAL A 330 6.33 22.32 17.66
N ASP A 331 7.09 23.26 17.09
CA ASP A 331 8.19 23.95 17.78
C ASP A 331 7.65 25.00 18.78
N PRO A 332 7.73 24.74 20.11
CA PRO A 332 7.18 25.61 21.15
C PRO A 332 7.77 27.02 21.15
N ASP A 333 8.99 27.21 20.64
CA ASP A 333 9.73 28.48 20.68
C ASP A 333 9.29 29.43 19.57
N ARG A 334 8.48 28.96 18.62
CA ARG A 334 7.93 29.78 17.52
C ARG A 334 6.48 30.21 17.81
N PRO A 335 6.09 31.47 17.50
CA PRO A 335 4.71 31.92 17.60
C PRO A 335 3.76 31.05 16.77
N ALA A 336 2.57 30.77 17.31
CA ALA A 336 1.57 29.89 16.67
C ALA A 336 1.24 30.30 15.22
N ALA A 337 1.14 31.61 14.95
CA ALA A 337 0.79 32.13 13.63
C ALA A 337 1.80 31.80 12.51
N GLY A 338 3.04 31.43 12.85
CA GLY A 338 4.12 31.22 11.86
C GLY A 338 4.92 29.94 12.07
N ARG A 339 4.46 29.02 12.92
CA ARG A 339 5.20 27.79 13.24
C ARG A 339 4.88 26.62 12.30
N GLY A 340 3.69 26.59 11.71
CA GLY A 340 3.20 25.50 10.85
C GLY A 340 2.88 25.97 9.43
N ARG A 341 2.17 25.11 8.70
CA ARG A 341 1.66 25.36 7.34
C ARG A 341 0.12 25.29 7.33
N PRO A 342 -0.58 26.40 7.62
CA PRO A 342 -2.03 26.43 7.73
C PRO A 342 -2.74 25.79 6.53
N GLY A 343 -3.81 25.04 6.80
CA GLY A 343 -4.61 24.36 5.78
C GLY A 343 -4.08 22.99 5.36
N SER A 344 -2.94 22.52 5.90
CA SER A 344 -2.37 21.21 5.52
C SER A 344 -3.07 20.00 6.17
N GLY A 345 -3.99 20.22 7.12
CA GLY A 345 -4.67 19.17 7.87
C GLY A 345 -5.63 18.33 7.03
N VAL A 346 -5.73 17.04 7.38
CA VAL A 346 -6.74 16.11 6.86
C VAL A 346 -7.46 15.42 8.02
N ASP A 347 -8.63 14.87 7.75
CA ASP A 347 -9.45 14.13 8.71
C ASP A 347 -9.36 12.60 8.51
N MET A 348 -10.02 11.86 9.39
CA MET A 348 -10.04 10.39 9.33
C MET A 348 -10.80 9.88 8.10
N MET A 349 -11.83 10.58 7.62
CA MET A 349 -12.57 10.18 6.42
C MET A 349 -11.70 10.27 5.17
N THR A 350 -10.87 11.31 5.08
CA THR A 350 -9.83 11.43 4.05
C THR A 350 -8.85 10.25 4.17
N ALA A 351 -8.30 9.98 5.36
CA ALA A 351 -7.36 8.87 5.54
C ALA A 351 -7.98 7.50 5.19
N PHE A 352 -9.25 7.28 5.55
CA PHE A 352 -10.01 6.08 5.21
C PHE A 352 -10.23 5.93 3.71
N HIS A 353 -10.57 7.03 3.02
CA HIS A 353 -10.65 7.04 1.57
C HIS A 353 -9.32 6.60 0.95
N LEU A 354 -8.18 7.16 1.39
CA LEU A 354 -6.85 6.81 0.88
C LEU A 354 -6.47 5.35 1.17
N ALA A 355 -6.91 4.77 2.29
CA ALA A 355 -6.67 3.38 2.66
C ALA A 355 -7.60 2.37 1.97
N THR A 356 -8.61 2.83 1.22
CA THR A 356 -9.61 1.99 0.55
C THR A 356 -9.74 2.40 -0.91
N ALA A 357 -10.73 3.22 -1.24
CA ALA A 357 -11.08 3.71 -2.55
C ALA A 357 -9.91 4.40 -3.27
N GLY A 358 -9.19 5.30 -2.60
CA GLY A 358 -8.03 6.01 -3.14
C GLY A 358 -6.85 5.09 -3.43
N GLY A 359 -6.66 4.04 -2.62
CA GLY A 359 -5.69 2.98 -2.89
C GLY A 359 -6.07 2.12 -4.10
N GLY A 360 -7.34 1.70 -4.19
CA GLY A 360 -7.87 1.00 -5.37
C GLY A 360 -7.73 1.83 -6.65
N ASP A 361 -8.07 3.12 -6.56
CA ASP A 361 -7.88 4.09 -7.62
C ASP A 361 -6.39 4.19 -7.97
N ALA A 362 -5.47 4.38 -7.02
CA ALA A 362 -4.02 4.48 -7.28
C ALA A 362 -3.45 3.26 -8.02
N LEU A 363 -3.99 2.07 -7.79
CA LEU A 363 -3.58 0.83 -8.46
C LEU A 363 -4.32 0.54 -9.77
N ASP A 364 -5.34 1.33 -10.14
CA ASP A 364 -6.30 1.00 -11.20
C ASP A 364 -6.88 -0.42 -11.04
N LEU A 365 -7.30 -0.74 -9.82
CA LEU A 365 -7.96 -2.00 -9.47
C LEU A 365 -9.39 -1.76 -8.99
N PRO A 366 -10.35 -2.64 -9.34
CA PRO A 366 -11.74 -2.50 -8.89
C PRO A 366 -11.90 -3.02 -7.45
N VAL A 367 -11.27 -2.34 -6.48
CA VAL A 367 -11.30 -2.65 -5.05
C VAL A 367 -11.50 -1.39 -4.19
N GLY A 368 -11.76 -1.57 -2.89
CA GLY A 368 -11.81 -0.48 -1.92
C GLY A 368 -13.14 0.31 -1.92
N ARG A 369 -14.15 -0.14 -2.66
CA ARG A 369 -15.48 0.48 -2.73
C ARG A 369 -16.58 -0.57 -2.77
N PHE A 370 -17.69 -0.31 -2.09
CA PHE A 370 -18.93 -1.06 -2.28
C PHE A 370 -19.73 -0.45 -3.42
N ALA A 371 -19.43 -0.87 -4.65
CA ALA A 371 -20.14 -0.43 -5.85
C ALA A 371 -20.20 -1.56 -6.89
N PRO A 372 -21.20 -1.59 -7.78
CA PRO A 372 -21.28 -2.58 -8.84
C PRO A 372 -19.98 -2.67 -9.67
N GLY A 373 -19.54 -3.89 -9.96
CA GLY A 373 -18.31 -4.20 -10.70
C GLY A 373 -17.04 -4.25 -9.85
N GLN A 374 -17.06 -3.76 -8.62
CA GLN A 374 -15.95 -3.90 -7.66
C GLN A 374 -15.86 -5.34 -7.15
N HIS A 375 -14.66 -5.81 -6.78
CA HIS A 375 -14.53 -7.04 -6.00
C HIS A 375 -15.08 -6.83 -4.59
N PHE A 376 -15.78 -7.83 -4.05
CA PHE A 376 -16.18 -7.83 -2.65
C PHE A 376 -15.00 -8.21 -1.77
N ASP A 377 -14.11 -7.25 -1.57
CA ASP A 377 -13.04 -7.29 -0.58
C ASP A 377 -13.54 -6.45 0.61
N ALA A 378 -13.71 -7.04 1.79
CA ALA A 378 -14.44 -6.43 2.90
C ALA A 378 -13.95 -6.89 4.29
N LEU A 379 -14.22 -6.10 5.32
CA LEU A 379 -13.94 -6.41 6.72
C LEU A 379 -15.20 -6.22 7.58
N ARG A 380 -15.44 -7.16 8.49
CA ARG A 380 -16.38 -6.96 9.60
C ARG A 380 -15.62 -6.51 10.84
N ILE A 381 -15.95 -5.32 11.32
CA ILE A 381 -15.51 -4.80 12.62
C ILE A 381 -16.63 -5.04 13.63
N ASP A 382 -16.32 -5.87 14.60
CA ASP A 382 -17.21 -6.21 15.71
C ASP A 382 -16.89 -5.32 16.92
N PRO A 383 -17.79 -4.40 17.33
CA PRO A 383 -17.57 -3.55 18.49
C PRO A 383 -17.52 -4.35 19.80
N ASP A 384 -18.18 -5.51 19.85
CA ASP A 384 -18.35 -6.34 21.05
C ASP A 384 -17.36 -7.51 21.10
N ALA A 385 -16.38 -7.55 20.20
CA ALA A 385 -15.34 -8.58 20.19
C ALA A 385 -14.68 -8.69 21.59
N PRO A 386 -14.60 -9.89 22.20
CA PRO A 386 -14.16 -10.05 23.59
C PRO A 386 -12.77 -9.48 23.93
N LEU A 387 -11.85 -9.49 22.96
CA LEU A 387 -10.49 -8.93 23.10
C LEU A 387 -10.32 -7.60 22.35
N GLY A 388 -11.43 -7.05 21.86
CA GLY A 388 -11.50 -5.79 21.14
C GLY A 388 -11.32 -4.58 22.04
N THR A 389 -10.85 -3.48 21.46
CA THR A 389 -10.60 -2.21 22.15
C THR A 389 -11.60 -1.12 21.80
N MET A 390 -12.41 -1.33 20.76
CA MET A 390 -13.51 -0.44 20.39
C MET A 390 -14.62 -0.46 21.45
N ARG A 391 -15.20 0.70 21.77
CA ARG A 391 -16.34 0.86 22.69
C ARG A 391 -17.34 1.84 22.08
N LEU A 392 -18.62 1.50 22.17
CA LEU A 392 -19.75 2.32 21.71
C LEU A 392 -20.69 2.60 22.88
N TRP A 393 -21.40 3.72 22.81
CA TRP A 393 -22.29 4.23 23.85
C TRP A 393 -23.74 4.38 23.39
N GLY A 394 -24.02 4.22 22.09
CA GLY A 394 -25.36 4.14 21.52
C GLY A 394 -25.92 5.48 21.03
N ASP A 395 -25.13 6.55 21.08
CA ASP A 395 -25.48 7.89 20.58
C ASP A 395 -24.58 8.35 19.42
N GLU A 396 -23.68 7.49 18.94
CA GLU A 396 -22.78 7.79 17.82
C GLU A 396 -23.56 8.00 16.51
N SER A 397 -23.20 9.04 15.76
CA SER A 397 -23.60 9.17 14.35
C SER A 397 -22.90 8.12 13.47
N ASP A 398 -23.38 7.88 12.25
CA ASP A 398 -22.71 7.01 11.26
C ASP A 398 -21.22 7.39 11.07
N GLU A 399 -20.90 8.68 11.11
CA GLU A 399 -19.54 9.20 10.96
C GLU A 399 -18.71 8.96 12.23
N ASP A 400 -19.27 9.21 13.41
CA ASP A 400 -18.61 8.96 14.69
C ASP A 400 -18.35 7.47 14.92
N LEU A 401 -19.28 6.62 14.50
CA LEU A 401 -19.16 5.16 14.54
C LEU A 401 -17.95 4.70 13.72
N LEU A 402 -17.85 5.16 12.46
CA LEU A 402 -16.72 4.82 11.60
C LEU A 402 -15.41 5.41 12.12
N ALA A 403 -15.41 6.68 12.54
CA ALA A 403 -14.23 7.32 13.11
C ALA A 403 -13.75 6.57 14.36
N THR A 404 -14.65 6.23 15.27
CA THR A 404 -14.37 5.45 16.48
C THR A 404 -13.77 4.10 16.13
N ALA A 405 -14.35 3.37 15.16
CA ALA A 405 -13.78 2.12 14.69
C ALA A 405 -12.34 2.30 14.17
N LEU A 406 -12.09 3.28 13.30
CA LEU A 406 -10.77 3.49 12.70
C LEU A 406 -9.72 3.97 13.70
N TYR A 407 -10.11 4.75 14.72
CA TYR A 407 -9.22 5.19 15.78
C TYR A 407 -8.93 4.11 16.81
N THR A 408 -9.94 3.33 17.20
CA THR A 408 -9.88 2.56 18.45
C THR A 408 -9.95 1.05 18.26
N ALA A 409 -10.37 0.54 17.10
CA ALA A 409 -10.40 -0.90 16.85
C ALA A 409 -8.98 -1.48 16.86
N SER A 410 -8.85 -2.64 17.50
CA SER A 410 -7.66 -3.49 17.41
C SER A 410 -7.90 -4.63 16.43
N ARG A 411 -6.86 -5.43 16.16
CA ARG A 411 -6.99 -6.65 15.36
C ARG A 411 -8.11 -7.57 15.86
N ALA A 412 -8.35 -7.64 17.16
CA ALA A 412 -9.38 -8.50 17.72
C ALA A 412 -10.80 -8.06 17.34
N ASN A 413 -11.01 -6.78 17.01
CA ASN A 413 -12.28 -6.30 16.48
C ASN A 413 -12.51 -6.72 15.01
N ILE A 414 -11.45 -7.03 14.25
CA ILE A 414 -11.57 -7.54 12.88
C ILE A 414 -11.85 -9.04 12.97
N THR A 415 -13.13 -9.40 12.89
CA THR A 415 -13.57 -10.79 13.11
C THR A 415 -13.71 -11.58 11.83
N HIS A 416 -13.96 -10.89 10.71
CA HIS A 416 -14.11 -11.52 9.40
C HIS A 416 -13.45 -10.65 8.35
N VAL A 417 -12.81 -11.31 7.39
CA VAL A 417 -12.22 -10.70 6.20
C VAL A 417 -12.74 -11.47 5.00
N TRP A 418 -13.16 -10.75 3.97
CA TRP A 418 -13.54 -11.34 2.69
C TRP A 418 -12.60 -10.85 1.60
N THR A 419 -12.19 -11.76 0.72
CA THR A 419 -11.54 -11.44 -0.54
C THR A 419 -12.29 -12.12 -1.69
N GLY A 420 -12.71 -11.33 -2.67
CA GLY A 420 -13.54 -11.78 -3.79
C GLY A 420 -14.80 -12.53 -3.36
N GLY A 421 -15.51 -12.04 -2.33
CA GLY A 421 -16.75 -12.66 -1.86
C GLY A 421 -16.57 -13.89 -0.97
N LEU A 422 -15.34 -14.34 -0.72
CA LEU A 422 -15.04 -15.54 0.05
C LEU A 422 -14.38 -15.18 1.38
N HIS A 423 -14.74 -15.89 2.45
CA HIS A 423 -14.12 -15.67 3.76
C HIS A 423 -12.62 -16.04 3.69
N ALA A 424 -11.77 -15.07 4.00
CA ALA A 424 -10.33 -15.18 4.07
C ALA A 424 -9.93 -15.50 5.52
N GLY A 425 -10.14 -16.76 5.93
CA GLY A 425 -9.87 -17.22 7.29
C GLY A 425 -10.41 -18.62 7.53
#